data_AF-A0A346QWH3-F1
#
_entry.id   AF-A0A346QWH3-F1
#
_cell.length_a   1.000
_cell.length_b   1.000
_cell.length_c   1.000
_cell.angle_alpha   90.00
_cell.angle_beta   90.00
_cell.angle_gamma   90.00
#
_symmetry.space_group_name_H-M   'P 1'
#
loop_
_entity.id
_entity.type
_entity.pdbx_description
1 polymer ?
#
loop_
_entity_poly.entity_id
_entity_poly.type
_entity_poly.pdbx_seq_one_letter_code
_entity_poly.pdbx_strand_id
1 'polypeptide(L)'
;MKKFYFAIIAFFLTCSISFGQMSGDSESLVPADVSIFVKSKEISKLTKTMNYIVNNLMDEKQRGEFIAKRDEFKKNTGIDYLDEKSLRSAGVDTDRSVSLANFEKDISDDVNLLLIPVLNEDEAVLRFMEVIRRINPDDSAELKNVTTRYKNQTVYELKDKMYVTCVNKYIIVGSTSDIIKKAIDLKDSRNNTLILDENYKDFVSRIGDGYDLNVFLTKRFFVNRFSKGNDEGSLLDSIDYIAAGIGLDKNKIQINASAKFAKDNQSAKEYLNFLKTGVHASSIYIPTADSTMFFSLDYQYINKFCKGEVEWCEQYHSLKELVKRETGIDFDKDLLPYFNGGINIISQDSTSSFGGFGDALVFVPMTNPAKIETLWNNMKKFFQAKYSKSKKFGEEKIGSNKSFWFIDENQMRFFVSYDKRGIYAGNSTVLMKSGLAANTVTQSKSSRYKDIINDKTFYILNIKKSSFLNMFIQMGAQAQGNSNVAGLVNRLGEIFLYSEKNDNFISLNLEIEIKEAKSKK
;
A
#
# COMPACT_ATOMS: atom_id res chain seq x y z
N MET A 1 0.15 27.68 -14.07
CA MET A 1 0.12 26.57 -15.07
C MET A 1 1.50 25.97 -15.40
N LYS A 2 2.60 26.72 -15.60
CA LYS A 2 3.93 26.10 -15.86
C LYS A 2 4.49 25.18 -14.75
N LYS A 3 4.06 25.34 -13.48
CA LYS A 3 4.48 24.45 -12.36
C LYS A 3 3.82 23.05 -12.35
N PHE A 4 2.67 22.87 -13.01
CA PHE A 4 2.02 21.55 -13.11
C PHE A 4 2.68 20.67 -14.17
N TYR A 5 3.21 21.29 -15.23
CA TYR A 5 4.13 20.62 -16.15
C TYR A 5 5.39 20.15 -15.43
N PHE A 6 5.98 20.91 -14.51
CA PHE A 6 7.09 20.40 -13.70
C PHE A 6 6.70 19.22 -12.79
N ALA A 7 5.48 19.16 -12.26
CA ALA A 7 5.03 17.99 -11.49
C ALA A 7 4.84 16.74 -12.36
N ILE A 8 4.26 16.87 -13.55
CA ILE A 8 4.09 15.74 -14.49
C ILE A 8 5.42 15.38 -15.15
N ILE A 9 6.28 16.35 -15.47
CA ILE A 9 7.62 16.10 -16.02
C ILE A 9 8.55 15.53 -14.93
N ALA A 10 8.42 15.90 -13.66
CA ALA A 10 9.10 15.23 -12.54
C ALA A 10 8.45 13.90 -12.11
N PHE A 11 7.30 13.52 -12.67
CA PHE A 11 6.68 12.20 -12.53
C PHE A 11 6.96 11.28 -13.75
N PHE A 12 7.31 11.87 -14.90
CA PHE A 12 7.54 11.15 -16.17
C PHE A 12 8.97 11.22 -16.73
N LEU A 13 9.85 12.10 -16.24
CA LEU A 13 11.32 12.07 -16.51
C LEU A 13 12.13 11.39 -15.38
N THR A 14 11.49 10.98 -14.29
CA THR A 14 12.13 10.30 -13.15
C THR A 14 11.95 8.77 -13.17
N CYS A 15 11.11 8.24 -14.06
CA CYS A 15 10.78 6.81 -14.15
C CYS A 15 11.37 6.12 -15.39
N SER A 16 12.68 6.27 -15.58
CA SER A 16 13.46 5.44 -16.50
C SER A 16 14.87 5.18 -15.98
N ILE A 17 14.95 4.86 -14.70
CA ILE A 17 16.19 4.45 -14.07
C ILE A 17 15.82 3.33 -13.13
N SER A 18 16.16 2.11 -13.56
CA SER A 18 15.79 0.87 -12.87
C SER A 18 16.82 0.61 -11.74
N PHE A 19 17.38 -0.58 -11.40
CA PHE A 19 18.75 -0.85 -10.81
C PHE A 19 18.84 -1.75 -9.52
N GLY A 20 19.88 -2.59 -9.40
CA GLY A 20 20.34 -3.79 -8.62
C GLY A 20 20.88 -3.84 -7.17
N GLN A 21 20.49 -4.87 -6.41
CA GLN A 21 20.99 -5.15 -5.06
C GLN A 21 22.53 -5.23 -4.92
N MET A 22 23.09 -4.22 -4.26
CA MET A 22 23.73 -4.46 -2.97
C MET A 22 23.11 -3.51 -1.93
N SER A 23 23.05 -3.94 -0.68
CA SER A 23 22.79 -3.05 0.45
C SER A 23 24.05 -2.24 0.73
N GLY A 24 23.98 -0.91 0.52
CA GLY A 24 25.01 0.02 0.96
C GLY A 24 26.06 0.43 -0.09
N ASP A 25 25.63 0.97 -1.23
CA ASP A 25 26.55 1.52 -2.23
C ASP A 25 26.13 2.96 -2.60
N SER A 26 24.94 3.16 -3.15
CA SER A 26 24.35 4.49 -3.40
C SER A 26 24.05 5.26 -2.10
N GLU A 27 23.64 4.56 -1.05
CA GLU A 27 23.30 5.11 0.27
C GLU A 27 24.52 5.68 1.02
N SER A 28 25.72 5.25 0.63
CA SER A 28 26.98 5.77 1.16
C SER A 28 27.34 7.16 0.61
N LEU A 29 26.69 7.57 -0.49
CA LEU A 29 26.90 8.84 -1.18
C LEU A 29 25.76 9.84 -0.92
N VAL A 30 24.77 9.44 -0.13
CA VAL A 30 23.55 10.20 0.16
C VAL A 30 23.62 10.67 1.62
N PRO A 31 23.54 11.98 1.90
CA PRO A 31 23.47 12.50 3.26
C PRO A 31 22.26 11.97 4.04
N ALA A 32 22.43 11.78 5.36
CA ALA A 32 21.34 11.38 6.26
C ALA A 32 20.27 12.48 6.47
N ASP A 33 20.48 13.72 6.01
CA ASP A 33 19.50 14.81 6.08
C ASP A 33 18.42 14.78 4.97
N VAL A 34 18.31 13.65 4.25
CA VAL A 34 17.36 13.40 3.16
C VAL A 34 15.88 13.45 3.61
N SER A 35 15.01 14.02 2.77
CA SER A 35 13.55 14.02 2.95
C SER A 35 12.90 12.80 2.27
N ILE A 36 13.30 12.50 1.03
CA ILE A 36 12.83 11.33 0.25
C ILE A 36 14.02 10.59 -0.34
N PHE A 37 14.03 9.27 -0.22
CA PHE A 37 14.99 8.40 -0.90
C PHE A 37 14.26 7.30 -1.67
N VAL A 38 14.42 7.28 -2.99
CA VAL A 38 13.85 6.25 -3.88
C VAL A 38 14.99 5.38 -4.38
N LYS A 39 14.89 4.06 -4.20
CA LYS A 39 15.90 3.06 -4.63
C LYS A 39 15.24 1.82 -5.23
N SER A 40 15.74 1.35 -6.35
CA SER A 40 15.27 0.17 -7.10
C SER A 40 15.96 -1.14 -6.70
N LYS A 41 15.49 -2.29 -7.25
CA LYS A 41 16.07 -3.63 -7.02
C LYS A 41 17.00 -4.23 -8.10
N GLU A 42 16.75 -4.05 -9.41
CA GLU A 42 17.63 -4.43 -10.55
C GLU A 42 17.30 -3.58 -11.80
N ILE A 43 18.24 -3.19 -12.68
CA ILE A 43 17.82 -2.39 -13.88
C ILE A 43 17.04 -3.32 -14.78
N SER A 44 17.57 -4.51 -14.95
CA SER A 44 16.90 -5.65 -15.53
C SER A 44 15.54 -5.97 -14.87
N LYS A 45 15.29 -5.59 -13.61
CA LYS A 45 14.01 -5.82 -12.90
C LYS A 45 13.04 -4.65 -13.09
N LEU A 46 13.39 -3.41 -12.71
CA LEU A 46 12.46 -2.28 -12.91
C LEU A 46 12.20 -1.98 -14.40
N THR A 47 13.09 -2.31 -15.36
CA THR A 47 12.72 -2.24 -16.79
C THR A 47 11.65 -3.26 -17.15
N LYS A 48 11.68 -4.49 -16.61
CA LYS A 48 10.59 -5.47 -16.77
C LYS A 48 9.29 -4.98 -16.14
N THR A 49 9.36 -4.42 -14.94
CA THR A 49 8.19 -3.88 -14.23
C THR A 49 7.60 -2.66 -14.93
N MET A 50 8.42 -1.74 -15.45
CA MET A 50 7.97 -0.62 -16.29
C MET A 50 7.36 -1.11 -17.61
N ASN A 51 8.00 -2.06 -18.30
CA ASN A 51 7.42 -2.67 -19.51
C ASN A 51 6.08 -3.35 -19.21
N TYR A 52 5.93 -4.00 -18.04
CA TYR A 52 4.65 -4.56 -17.62
C TYR A 52 3.60 -3.47 -17.41
N ILE A 53 3.92 -2.41 -16.64
CA ILE A 53 3.03 -1.27 -16.37
C ILE A 53 2.56 -0.60 -17.66
N VAL A 54 3.48 -0.28 -18.57
CA VAL A 54 3.20 0.39 -19.85
C VAL A 54 2.30 -0.47 -20.75
N ASN A 55 2.53 -1.77 -20.81
CA ASN A 55 1.76 -2.66 -21.69
C ASN A 55 0.43 -3.15 -21.08
N ASN A 56 0.32 -3.20 -19.74
CA ASN A 56 -0.79 -3.85 -19.04
C ASN A 56 -1.66 -2.93 -18.18
N LEU A 57 -1.17 -1.78 -17.70
CA LEU A 57 -1.90 -0.92 -16.76
C LEU A 57 -2.29 0.43 -17.36
N MET A 58 -1.38 1.04 -18.12
CA MET A 58 -1.65 2.31 -18.78
C MET A 58 -2.79 2.17 -19.78
N ASP A 59 -3.68 3.17 -19.82
CA ASP A 59 -4.68 3.26 -20.88
C ASP A 59 -4.01 3.57 -22.24
N GLU A 60 -4.77 3.47 -23.33
CA GLU A 60 -4.21 3.61 -24.68
C GLU A 60 -3.57 4.99 -24.93
N LYS A 61 -4.10 6.05 -24.29
CA LYS A 61 -3.59 7.41 -24.41
C LYS A 61 -2.30 7.57 -23.60
N GLN A 62 -2.31 7.17 -22.33
CA GLN A 62 -1.13 7.19 -21.45
C GLN A 62 0.02 6.38 -22.04
N ARG A 63 -0.28 5.17 -22.53
CA ARG A 63 0.69 4.29 -23.20
C ARG A 63 1.22 4.93 -24.47
N GLY A 64 0.36 5.55 -25.29
CA GLY A 64 0.76 6.26 -26.51
C GLY A 64 1.70 7.43 -26.22
N GLU A 65 1.36 8.29 -25.25
CA GLU A 65 2.20 9.41 -24.82
C GLU A 65 3.55 8.95 -24.24
N PHE A 66 3.57 7.85 -23.47
CA PHE A 66 4.79 7.29 -22.91
C PHE A 66 5.70 6.67 -23.99
N ILE A 67 5.13 5.90 -24.91
CA ILE A 67 5.85 5.29 -26.04
C ILE A 67 6.41 6.38 -26.96
N ALA A 68 5.65 7.43 -27.26
CA ALA A 68 6.12 8.54 -28.09
C ALA A 68 7.36 9.22 -27.48
N LYS A 69 7.35 9.51 -26.17
CA LYS A 69 8.52 10.08 -25.45
C LYS A 69 9.72 9.14 -25.45
N ARG A 70 9.52 7.83 -25.27
CA ARG A 70 10.58 6.83 -25.38
C ARG A 70 11.19 6.83 -26.79
N ASP A 71 10.35 6.82 -27.81
CA ASP A 71 10.79 6.71 -29.20
C ASP A 71 11.47 8.00 -29.69
N GLU A 72 11.03 9.17 -29.21
CA GLU A 72 11.72 10.45 -29.39
C GLU A 72 13.10 10.45 -28.72
N PHE A 73 13.17 10.07 -27.43
CA PHE A 73 14.45 9.95 -26.71
C PHE A 73 15.40 8.97 -27.40
N LYS A 74 14.89 7.81 -27.86
CA LYS A 74 15.66 6.79 -28.57
C LYS A 74 16.12 7.26 -29.95
N LYS A 75 15.29 7.99 -30.68
CA LYS A 75 15.64 8.61 -31.97
C LYS A 75 16.78 9.63 -31.81
N ASN A 76 16.72 10.44 -30.75
CA ASN A 76 17.69 11.51 -30.53
C ASN A 76 19.02 10.97 -29.96
N THR A 77 18.96 10.05 -28.99
CA THR A 77 20.15 9.56 -28.25
C THR A 77 20.75 8.28 -28.82
N GLY A 78 19.95 7.42 -29.44
CA GLY A 78 20.26 6.01 -29.74
C GLY A 78 19.92 5.03 -28.60
N ILE A 79 19.41 5.50 -27.46
CA ILE A 79 19.22 4.72 -26.24
C ILE A 79 17.73 4.45 -26.00
N ASP A 80 17.37 3.19 -25.83
CA ASP A 80 16.04 2.77 -25.38
C ASP A 80 16.06 2.48 -23.88
N TYR A 81 15.51 3.39 -23.08
CA TYR A 81 15.55 3.29 -21.62
C TYR A 81 14.63 2.20 -21.03
N LEU A 82 13.86 1.48 -21.86
CA LEU A 82 13.10 0.29 -21.45
C LEU A 82 13.80 -1.02 -21.84
N ASP A 83 14.92 -0.96 -22.57
CA ASP A 83 15.70 -2.13 -23.00
C ASP A 83 17.02 -2.22 -22.24
N GLU A 84 17.23 -3.34 -21.55
CA GLU A 84 18.44 -3.57 -20.74
C GLU A 84 19.72 -3.54 -21.60
N LYS A 85 19.67 -4.09 -22.83
CA LYS A 85 20.84 -4.16 -23.71
C LYS A 85 21.24 -2.77 -24.21
N SER A 86 20.28 -1.92 -24.55
CA SER A 86 20.51 -0.53 -24.95
C SER A 86 21.11 0.28 -23.80
N LEU A 87 20.59 0.14 -22.57
CA LEU A 87 21.17 0.75 -21.37
C LEU A 87 22.62 0.29 -21.12
N ARG A 88 22.90 -1.03 -21.13
CA ARG A 88 24.27 -1.56 -21.00
C ARG A 88 25.20 -1.01 -22.08
N SER A 89 24.72 -0.93 -23.33
CA SER A 89 25.48 -0.39 -24.47
C SER A 89 25.84 1.09 -24.30
N ALA A 90 24.97 1.87 -23.63
CA ALA A 90 25.23 3.26 -23.26
C ALA A 90 26.27 3.41 -22.14
N GLY A 91 26.68 2.32 -21.48
CA GLY A 91 27.64 2.33 -20.36
C GLY A 91 27.00 2.21 -18.97
N VAL A 92 25.68 2.04 -18.89
CA VAL A 92 24.93 1.87 -17.64
C VAL A 92 25.12 0.45 -17.11
N ASP A 93 25.63 0.31 -15.88
CA ASP A 93 25.70 -1.00 -15.21
C ASP A 93 24.32 -1.39 -14.66
N THR A 94 23.66 -2.33 -15.33
CA THR A 94 22.27 -2.68 -15.03
C THR A 94 22.07 -3.63 -13.84
N ASP A 95 23.15 -4.00 -13.14
CA ASP A 95 23.16 -5.00 -12.06
C ASP A 95 23.39 -4.40 -10.65
N ARG A 96 23.71 -3.10 -10.51
CA ARG A 96 23.75 -2.29 -9.24
C ARG A 96 22.56 -1.34 -9.11
N SER A 97 22.30 -0.61 -7.99
CA SER A 97 21.05 0.14 -7.52
C SER A 97 20.95 1.67 -7.81
N VAL A 98 19.79 2.22 -8.23
CA VAL A 98 19.56 3.67 -8.48
C VAL A 98 19.30 4.30 -7.17
N SER A 99 19.64 5.57 -7.07
CA SER A 99 18.82 6.37 -6.19
C SER A 99 18.48 7.75 -6.73
N LEU A 100 17.27 8.18 -6.39
CA LEU A 100 16.89 9.57 -6.37
C LEU A 100 16.72 9.96 -4.90
N ALA A 101 17.54 10.90 -4.44
CA ALA A 101 17.42 11.53 -3.13
C ALA A 101 16.92 12.97 -3.30
N ASN A 102 15.95 13.36 -2.48
CA ASN A 102 15.39 14.70 -2.42
C ASN A 102 15.58 15.27 -1.00
N PHE A 103 16.02 16.52 -0.93
CA PHE A 103 16.28 17.27 0.29
C PHE A 103 15.50 18.58 0.19
N GLU A 104 14.60 18.81 1.13
CA GLU A 104 13.89 20.08 1.20
C GLU A 104 14.79 21.17 1.79
N LYS A 105 14.63 22.40 1.29
CA LYS A 105 15.19 23.62 1.87
C LYS A 105 14.06 24.56 2.29
N ASP A 106 14.31 25.36 3.32
CA ASP A 106 13.33 26.30 3.87
C ASP A 106 12.81 27.34 2.84
N ILE A 107 13.58 27.57 1.76
CA ILE A 107 13.29 28.60 0.75
C ILE A 107 13.24 28.00 -0.67
N SER A 108 12.01 27.77 -1.11
CA SER A 108 11.47 27.54 -2.46
C SER A 108 11.93 26.39 -3.36
N ASP A 109 13.19 25.93 -3.31
CA ASP A 109 13.74 25.02 -4.33
C ASP A 109 14.14 23.65 -3.75
N ASP A 110 13.48 22.59 -4.25
CA ASP A 110 13.79 21.18 -3.94
C ASP A 110 15.22 20.82 -4.41
N VAL A 111 16.09 20.39 -3.48
CA VAL A 111 17.43 19.90 -3.84
C VAL A 111 17.33 18.42 -4.17
N ASN A 112 17.79 18.05 -5.36
CA ASN A 112 17.72 16.68 -5.86
C ASN A 112 19.13 16.14 -6.14
N LEU A 113 19.32 14.86 -5.89
CA LEU A 113 20.54 14.10 -6.17
C LEU A 113 20.15 12.77 -6.82
N LEU A 114 20.64 12.54 -8.03
CA LEU A 114 20.38 11.34 -8.81
C LEU A 114 21.68 10.58 -9.01
N LEU A 115 21.66 9.29 -8.74
CA LEU A 115 22.81 8.39 -8.84
C LEU A 115 22.50 7.33 -9.90
N ILE A 116 23.21 7.36 -11.02
CA ILE A 116 23.09 6.46 -12.20
C ILE A 116 24.36 5.57 -12.26
N PRO A 117 24.30 4.26 -12.51
CA PRO A 117 25.46 3.39 -12.40
C PRO A 117 26.33 3.53 -13.65
N VAL A 118 27.61 3.17 -13.55
CA VAL A 118 28.43 3.04 -14.75
C VAL A 118 29.35 1.84 -14.71
N LEU A 119 29.46 1.20 -15.88
CA LEU A 119 30.40 0.12 -16.15
C LEU A 119 31.85 0.63 -16.14
N ASN A 120 32.07 1.90 -16.52
CA ASN A 120 33.37 2.57 -16.57
C ASN A 120 33.24 4.02 -16.06
N GLU A 121 33.98 4.39 -15.00
CA GLU A 121 33.97 5.74 -14.41
C GLU A 121 34.61 6.80 -15.32
N ASP A 122 35.67 6.45 -16.05
CA ASP A 122 36.52 7.42 -16.76
C ASP A 122 35.79 8.09 -17.94
N GLU A 123 34.93 7.33 -18.63
CA GLU A 123 34.15 7.81 -19.77
C GLU A 123 32.72 8.23 -19.41
N ALA A 124 32.26 7.86 -18.21
CA ALA A 124 30.88 8.00 -17.74
C ALA A 124 30.30 9.40 -17.99
N VAL A 125 30.99 10.42 -17.49
CA VAL A 125 30.51 11.80 -17.56
C VAL A 125 30.51 12.30 -19.01
N LEU A 126 31.53 11.96 -19.81
CA LEU A 126 31.60 12.37 -21.22
C LEU A 126 30.47 11.76 -22.06
N ARG A 127 30.15 10.48 -21.84
CA ARG A 127 29.01 9.79 -22.47
C ARG A 127 27.68 10.40 -22.04
N PHE A 128 27.49 10.67 -20.74
CA PHE A 128 26.29 11.36 -20.23
C PHE A 128 26.12 12.75 -20.86
N MET A 129 27.22 13.50 -20.97
CA MET A 129 27.25 14.82 -21.61
C MET A 129 26.89 14.78 -23.08
N GLU A 130 27.29 13.74 -23.80
CA GLU A 130 26.85 13.51 -25.18
C GLU A 130 25.35 13.22 -25.28
N VAL A 131 24.81 12.40 -24.37
CA VAL A 131 23.36 12.12 -24.27
C VAL A 131 22.57 13.40 -24.03
N ILE A 132 22.98 14.26 -23.08
CA ILE A 132 22.30 15.54 -22.81
C ILE A 132 22.31 16.47 -24.04
N ARG A 133 23.43 16.59 -24.75
CA ARG A 133 23.52 17.38 -25.99
C ARG A 133 22.61 16.85 -27.10
N ARG A 134 22.46 15.53 -27.21
CA ARG A 134 21.59 14.88 -28.19
C ARG A 134 20.10 15.08 -27.88
N ILE A 135 19.72 15.15 -26.61
CA ILE A 135 18.33 15.38 -26.18
C ILE A 135 17.89 16.82 -26.50
N ASN A 136 18.76 17.81 -26.23
CA ASN A 136 18.49 19.22 -26.47
C ASN A 136 19.47 19.82 -27.52
N PRO A 137 19.30 19.49 -28.82
CA PRO A 137 20.23 19.93 -29.85
C PRO A 137 20.27 21.44 -30.01
N ASP A 138 19.14 22.14 -29.83
CA ASP A 138 19.07 23.60 -29.93
C ASP A 138 19.80 24.31 -28.77
N ASP A 139 19.78 23.72 -27.57
CA ASP A 139 20.56 24.19 -26.41
C ASP A 139 22.02 23.70 -26.41
N SER A 140 22.42 22.84 -27.35
CA SER A 140 23.76 22.25 -27.37
C SER A 140 24.87 23.29 -27.57
N ALA A 141 24.55 24.41 -28.23
CA ALA A 141 25.41 25.59 -28.38
C ALA A 141 25.50 26.45 -27.09
N GLU A 142 24.54 26.33 -26.17
CA GLU A 142 24.49 27.08 -24.91
C GLU A 142 24.96 26.29 -23.68
N LEU A 143 25.26 25.00 -23.82
CA LEU A 143 25.89 24.17 -22.79
C LEU A 143 27.35 24.60 -22.53
N LYS A 144 27.50 25.75 -21.85
CA LYS A 144 28.75 26.23 -21.27
C LYS A 144 29.13 25.32 -20.11
N ASN A 145 29.87 24.26 -20.40
CA ASN A 145 30.47 23.37 -19.41
C ASN A 145 31.46 24.15 -18.52
N VAL A 146 31.01 24.69 -17.39
CA VAL A 146 31.94 25.26 -16.40
C VAL A 146 32.51 24.09 -15.61
N THR A 147 33.78 23.78 -15.90
CA THR A 147 34.50 22.67 -15.28
C THR A 147 35.24 23.18 -14.05
N THR A 148 34.84 22.72 -12.87
CA THR A 148 35.51 23.05 -11.59
C THR A 148 36.08 21.78 -10.96
N ARG A 149 37.30 21.85 -10.43
CA ARG A 149 37.83 20.78 -9.59
C ARG A 149 37.37 20.96 -8.15
N TYR A 150 36.86 19.90 -7.55
CA TYR A 150 36.58 19.83 -6.12
C TYR A 150 37.30 18.61 -5.54
N LYS A 151 38.27 18.84 -4.65
CA LYS A 151 39.26 17.82 -4.26
C LYS A 151 39.88 17.17 -5.51
N ASN A 152 39.88 15.84 -5.58
CA ASN A 152 40.38 15.06 -6.70
C ASN A 152 39.30 14.77 -7.78
N GLN A 153 38.11 15.36 -7.66
CA GLN A 153 36.99 15.14 -8.58
C GLN A 153 36.78 16.31 -9.53
N THR A 154 36.37 15.98 -10.76
CA THR A 154 35.94 16.98 -11.74
C THR A 154 34.43 17.12 -11.69
N VAL A 155 33.95 18.34 -11.44
CA VAL A 155 32.53 18.68 -11.42
C VAL A 155 32.22 19.56 -12.63
N TYR A 156 31.22 19.15 -13.41
CA TYR A 156 30.74 19.85 -14.59
C TYR A 156 29.42 20.54 -14.23
N GLU A 157 29.37 21.87 -14.40
CA GLU A 157 28.13 22.63 -14.32
C GLU A 157 27.52 22.79 -15.73
N LEU A 158 26.22 22.54 -15.81
CA LEU A 158 25.41 22.56 -17.03
C LEU A 158 24.36 23.68 -16.98
N LYS A 159 23.63 23.85 -18.09
CA LYS A 159 22.44 24.71 -18.15
C LYS A 159 21.44 24.32 -17.05
N ASP A 160 20.68 25.30 -16.56
CA ASP A 160 19.69 25.18 -15.48
C ASP A 160 20.23 24.69 -14.11
N LYS A 161 21.51 24.98 -13.81
CA LYS A 161 22.16 24.66 -12.52
C LYS A 161 22.20 23.15 -12.21
N MET A 162 22.30 22.33 -13.25
CA MET A 162 22.56 20.89 -13.09
C MET A 162 24.07 20.66 -12.96
N TYR A 163 24.51 19.94 -11.93
CA TYR A 163 25.91 19.63 -11.66
C TYR A 163 26.15 18.13 -11.78
N VAL A 164 27.20 17.73 -12.50
CA VAL A 164 27.49 16.32 -12.81
C VAL A 164 28.93 15.96 -12.45
N THR A 165 29.11 14.78 -11.85
CA THR A 165 30.42 14.18 -11.59
C THR A 165 30.31 12.64 -11.61
N CYS A 166 31.42 11.92 -11.42
CA CYS A 166 31.42 10.46 -11.24
C CYS A 166 32.15 10.04 -9.97
N VAL A 167 31.52 9.21 -9.14
CA VAL A 167 32.07 8.72 -7.87
C VAL A 167 31.58 7.30 -7.59
N ASN A 168 32.49 6.37 -7.28
CA ASN A 168 32.17 4.98 -6.84
C ASN A 168 31.23 4.25 -7.83
N LYS A 169 31.59 4.29 -9.12
CA LYS A 169 30.79 3.75 -10.23
C LYS A 169 29.37 4.32 -10.33
N TYR A 170 29.18 5.57 -9.90
CA TYR A 170 27.95 6.33 -10.15
C TYR A 170 28.26 7.63 -10.87
N ILE A 171 27.54 7.93 -11.96
CA ILE A 171 27.29 9.32 -12.35
C ILE A 171 26.36 9.90 -11.29
N ILE A 172 26.79 11.02 -10.69
CA ILE A 172 25.99 11.77 -9.74
C ILE A 172 25.55 13.07 -10.42
N VAL A 173 24.23 13.29 -10.49
CA VAL A 173 23.60 14.50 -11.03
C VAL A 173 22.87 15.21 -9.90
N GLY A 174 23.23 16.46 -9.61
CA GLY A 174 22.67 17.25 -8.51
C GLY A 174 22.11 18.59 -9.00
N SER A 175 21.05 19.08 -8.36
CA SER A 175 20.48 20.41 -8.66
C SER A 175 21.21 21.59 -8.00
N THR A 176 22.27 21.33 -7.23
CA THR A 176 23.14 22.35 -6.64
C THR A 176 24.59 21.86 -6.58
N SER A 177 25.58 22.77 -6.63
CA SER A 177 26.98 22.37 -6.47
C SER A 177 27.25 21.81 -5.07
N ASP A 178 26.52 22.28 -4.06
CA ASP A 178 26.72 21.86 -2.67
C ASP A 178 26.27 20.42 -2.41
N ILE A 179 25.21 19.93 -3.05
CA ILE A 179 24.82 18.51 -2.88
C ILE A 179 25.81 17.56 -3.57
N ILE A 180 26.42 17.98 -4.68
CA ILE A 180 27.54 17.23 -5.30
C ILE A 180 28.77 17.22 -4.39
N LYS A 181 29.16 18.37 -3.81
CA LYS A 181 30.28 18.45 -2.85
C LYS A 181 30.02 17.56 -1.64
N LYS A 182 28.82 17.61 -1.04
CA LYS A 182 28.40 16.70 0.03
C LYS A 182 28.59 15.23 -0.37
N ALA A 183 28.10 14.80 -1.54
CA ALA A 183 28.25 13.42 -1.99
C ALA A 183 29.73 12.99 -2.17
N ILE A 184 30.59 13.90 -2.64
CA ILE A 184 32.04 13.68 -2.72
C ILE A 184 32.66 13.59 -1.31
N ASP A 185 32.24 14.42 -0.36
CA ASP A 185 32.75 14.42 1.02
C ASP A 185 32.35 13.16 1.81
N LEU A 186 31.18 12.59 1.53
CA LEU A 186 30.72 11.34 2.14
C LEU A 186 31.56 10.13 1.71
N LYS A 187 32.06 10.11 0.45
CA LYS A 187 33.00 9.09 -0.04
C LYS A 187 34.24 8.96 0.86
N ASP A 188 34.80 10.11 1.26
CA ASP A 188 36.04 10.19 2.02
C ASP A 188 35.80 10.00 3.53
N SER A 189 34.74 10.60 4.07
CA SER A 189 34.49 10.67 5.52
C SER A 189 33.66 9.51 6.08
N ARG A 190 32.79 8.89 5.25
CA ARG A 190 31.81 7.84 5.59
C ARG A 190 30.86 8.14 6.76
N ASN A 191 30.87 9.35 7.31
CA ASN A 191 30.03 9.78 8.42
C ASN A 191 28.78 10.54 7.92
N ASN A 192 27.68 10.51 8.69
CA ASN A 192 26.43 11.20 8.35
C ASN A 192 25.83 10.80 6.97
N THR A 193 26.05 9.55 6.57
CA THR A 193 25.51 8.90 5.37
C THR A 193 24.18 8.22 5.68
N LEU A 194 23.29 8.10 4.69
CA LEU A 194 21.98 7.45 4.83
C LEU A 194 22.11 5.98 5.28
N ILE A 195 23.13 5.26 4.80
CA ILE A 195 23.41 3.87 5.24
C ILE A 195 23.65 3.76 6.76
N LEU A 196 24.10 4.85 7.41
CA LEU A 196 24.32 4.87 8.86
C LEU A 196 23.12 5.36 9.67
N ASP A 197 22.06 5.85 9.04
CA ASP A 197 20.84 6.29 9.73
C ASP A 197 20.05 5.10 10.31
N GLU A 198 19.60 5.22 11.55
CA GLU A 198 18.92 4.13 12.27
C GLU A 198 17.50 3.86 11.74
N ASN A 199 16.79 4.89 11.25
CA ASN A 199 15.48 4.70 10.63
C ASN A 199 15.62 4.03 9.26
N TYR A 200 16.67 4.37 8.50
CA TYR A 200 16.99 3.71 7.24
C TYR A 200 17.39 2.24 7.45
N LYS A 201 18.24 1.93 8.45
CA LYS A 201 18.56 0.54 8.83
C LYS A 201 17.31 -0.26 9.22
N ASP A 202 16.42 0.33 10.03
CA ASP A 202 15.17 -0.32 10.43
C ASP A 202 14.23 -0.53 9.24
N PHE A 203 14.14 0.43 8.30
CA PHE A 203 13.47 0.27 7.01
C PHE A 203 14.02 -0.91 6.21
N VAL A 204 15.34 -0.96 5.96
CA VAL A 204 16.00 -2.04 5.22
C VAL A 204 15.80 -3.38 5.92
N SER A 205 15.79 -3.42 7.25
CA SER A 205 15.55 -4.66 8.01
C SER A 205 14.12 -5.21 7.91
N ARG A 206 13.13 -4.34 7.60
CA ARG A 206 11.69 -4.70 7.59
C ARG A 206 11.13 -4.94 6.20
N ILE A 207 11.47 -4.08 5.24
CA ILE A 207 11.01 -4.20 3.85
C ILE A 207 12.03 -4.98 3.01
N GLY A 208 13.33 -4.90 3.37
CA GLY A 208 14.42 -5.44 2.57
C GLY A 208 14.52 -4.78 1.20
N ASP A 209 15.42 -5.28 0.35
CA ASP A 209 15.34 -5.03 -1.08
C ASP A 209 14.31 -5.97 -1.73
N GLY A 210 13.15 -6.20 -1.11
CA GLY A 210 12.15 -7.17 -1.59
C GLY A 210 11.56 -6.79 -2.96
N TYR A 211 11.33 -5.49 -3.15
CA TYR A 211 10.52 -4.89 -4.22
C TYR A 211 11.37 -4.19 -5.27
N ASP A 212 10.91 -4.18 -6.53
CA ASP A 212 11.62 -3.59 -7.68
C ASP A 212 11.88 -2.08 -7.57
N LEU A 213 11.04 -1.39 -6.81
CA LEU A 213 11.17 0.01 -6.42
C LEU A 213 10.81 0.17 -4.95
N ASN A 214 11.65 0.85 -4.19
CA ASN A 214 11.45 1.15 -2.77
C ASN A 214 11.53 2.66 -2.56
N VAL A 215 10.74 3.17 -1.63
CA VAL A 215 10.64 4.59 -1.27
C VAL A 215 10.73 4.70 0.25
N PHE A 216 11.63 5.55 0.73
CA PHE A 216 11.81 5.89 2.13
C PHE A 216 11.57 7.39 2.30
N LEU A 217 10.61 7.77 3.15
CA LEU A 217 10.21 9.15 3.44
C LEU A 217 10.52 9.41 4.91
N THR A 218 11.40 10.36 5.21
CA THR A 218 11.72 10.72 6.60
C THR A 218 10.70 11.69 7.17
N LYS A 219 10.66 11.82 8.50
CA LYS A 219 9.89 12.86 9.21
C LYS A 219 9.98 14.27 8.58
N ARG A 220 11.14 14.64 8.02
CA ARG A 220 11.39 15.95 7.39
C ARG A 220 10.38 16.25 6.28
N PHE A 221 10.14 15.27 5.40
CA PHE A 221 9.16 15.38 4.31
C PHE A 221 7.75 15.71 4.81
N PHE A 222 7.35 15.18 5.97
CA PHE A 222 6.02 15.42 6.51
C PHE A 222 5.91 16.81 7.15
N VAL A 223 6.87 17.15 8.01
CA VAL A 223 6.90 18.43 8.74
C VAL A 223 6.96 19.62 7.79
N ASN A 224 7.83 19.58 6.77
CA ASN A 224 8.03 20.72 5.87
C ASN A 224 6.87 20.94 4.88
N ARG A 225 6.15 19.87 4.55
CA ARG A 225 5.17 19.84 3.45
C ARG A 225 3.71 19.88 3.93
N PHE A 226 3.44 19.39 5.14
CA PHE A 226 2.09 19.35 5.73
C PHE A 226 1.97 20.20 7.01
N SER A 227 3.00 20.22 7.88
CA SER A 227 2.96 20.96 9.15
C SER A 227 3.27 22.46 9.04
N LYS A 228 2.98 23.09 7.88
CA LYS A 228 3.08 24.57 7.68
C LYS A 228 1.85 25.35 8.19
N GLY A 229 0.97 24.69 8.94
CA GLY A 229 -0.04 25.30 9.80
C GLY A 229 0.14 24.78 11.23
N ASN A 230 -0.23 25.59 12.23
CA ASN A 230 0.09 25.41 13.66
C ASN A 230 -0.65 24.24 14.38
N ASP A 231 -0.94 23.13 13.71
CA ASP A 231 -1.59 21.97 14.33
C ASP A 231 -0.56 21.08 15.05
N GLU A 232 0.03 21.61 16.12
CA GLU A 232 0.83 20.83 17.06
C GLU A 232 0.02 19.63 17.58
N GLY A 233 0.42 18.41 17.20
CA GLY A 233 -0.24 17.17 17.64
C GLY A 233 -0.84 16.33 16.51
N SER A 234 -0.64 16.71 15.23
CA SER A 234 -1.08 15.90 14.10
C SER A 234 -0.48 14.49 14.12
N LEU A 235 -1.21 13.51 13.57
CA LEU A 235 -0.71 12.14 13.40
C LEU A 235 0.58 12.11 12.55
N LEU A 236 0.77 13.07 11.63
CA LEU A 236 1.94 13.15 10.77
C LEU A 236 3.21 13.54 11.54
N ASP A 237 3.11 14.42 12.54
CA ASP A 237 4.24 14.79 13.40
C ASP A 237 4.68 13.63 14.32
N SER A 238 3.83 12.61 14.46
CA SER A 238 4.15 11.39 15.18
C SER A 238 4.86 10.33 14.33
N ILE A 239 5.07 10.55 13.02
CA ILE A 239 5.75 9.60 12.12
C ILE A 239 7.26 9.84 12.15
N ASP A 240 8.04 8.76 12.38
CA ASP A 240 9.50 8.75 12.25
C ASP A 240 9.89 8.61 10.77
N TYR A 241 9.27 7.65 10.08
CA TYR A 241 9.37 7.45 8.63
C TYR A 241 8.16 6.73 8.05
N ILE A 242 7.89 6.95 6.75
CA ILE A 242 7.05 6.07 5.91
C ILE A 242 7.98 5.33 4.96
N ALA A 243 7.71 4.06 4.70
CA ALA A 243 8.38 3.32 3.66
C ALA A 243 7.41 2.51 2.81
N ALA A 244 7.67 2.45 1.50
CA ALA A 244 6.85 1.73 0.55
C ALA A 244 7.73 0.92 -0.43
N GLY A 245 7.19 -0.17 -0.94
CA GLY A 245 7.82 -1.01 -1.95
C GLY A 245 6.82 -1.37 -3.04
N ILE A 246 7.24 -1.43 -4.30
CA ILE A 246 6.44 -1.86 -5.45
C ILE A 246 7.26 -2.85 -6.27
N GLY A 247 6.71 -4.03 -6.56
CA GLY A 247 7.36 -5.07 -7.34
C GLY A 247 6.40 -5.90 -8.19
N LEU A 248 6.94 -6.70 -9.10
CA LEU A 248 6.20 -7.59 -9.99
C LEU A 248 6.68 -9.05 -9.86
N ASP A 249 5.82 -9.95 -9.38
CA ASP A 249 6.00 -11.40 -9.55
C ASP A 249 5.07 -11.91 -10.66
N LYS A 250 5.64 -12.18 -11.84
CA LYS A 250 4.94 -12.64 -13.06
C LYS A 250 3.81 -11.70 -13.49
N ASN A 251 2.60 -11.95 -12.99
CA ASN A 251 1.37 -11.24 -13.31
C ASN A 251 0.73 -10.60 -12.06
N LYS A 252 1.47 -10.54 -10.95
CA LYS A 252 1.04 -9.99 -9.66
C LYS A 252 1.85 -8.75 -9.33
N ILE A 253 1.15 -7.63 -9.15
CA ILE A 253 1.73 -6.42 -8.60
C ILE A 253 1.71 -6.54 -7.09
N GLN A 254 2.86 -6.40 -6.45
CA GLN A 254 3.00 -6.39 -5.00
C GLN A 254 3.37 -4.99 -4.55
N ILE A 255 2.62 -4.46 -3.58
CA ILE A 255 2.80 -3.15 -2.98
C ILE A 255 2.89 -3.35 -1.47
N ASN A 256 3.98 -2.89 -0.86
CA ASN A 256 4.06 -2.65 0.57
C ASN A 256 3.95 -1.15 0.84
N ALA A 257 3.22 -0.78 1.87
CA ALA A 257 3.26 0.55 2.46
C ALA A 257 3.31 0.39 3.98
N SER A 258 4.15 1.16 4.65
CA SER A 258 4.35 1.06 6.09
C SER A 258 4.71 2.40 6.70
N ALA A 259 4.39 2.56 7.99
CA ALA A 259 4.75 3.74 8.76
C ALA A 259 5.29 3.32 10.12
N LYS A 260 6.38 3.96 10.54
CA LYS A 260 6.89 3.88 11.90
C LYS A 260 6.53 5.16 12.64
N PHE A 261 5.98 5.01 13.82
CA PHE A 261 5.55 6.11 14.67
C PHE A 261 6.52 6.29 15.85
N ALA A 262 6.80 7.53 16.25
CA ALA A 262 7.64 7.87 17.38
C ALA A 262 7.13 7.19 18.65
N LYS A 263 7.96 6.34 19.28
CA LYS A 263 7.57 5.50 20.43
C LYS A 263 6.98 6.28 21.60
N ASP A 264 7.38 7.54 21.77
CA ASP A 264 6.98 8.36 22.91
C ASP A 264 5.79 9.29 22.62
N ASN A 265 5.38 9.43 21.36
CA ASN A 265 4.25 10.28 20.98
C ASN A 265 2.91 9.70 21.47
N GLN A 266 2.12 10.52 22.18
CA GLN A 266 0.86 10.07 22.79
C GLN A 266 -0.24 9.81 21.75
N SER A 267 -0.41 10.68 20.75
CA SER A 267 -1.36 10.50 19.66
C SER A 267 -1.13 9.18 18.93
N ALA A 268 0.13 8.88 18.56
CA ALA A 268 0.51 7.60 17.95
C ALA A 268 0.10 6.39 18.81
N LYS A 269 0.39 6.43 20.12
CA LYS A 269 0.00 5.35 21.05
C LYS A 269 -1.52 5.14 21.04
N GLU A 270 -2.31 6.20 21.02
CA GLU A 270 -3.77 6.13 20.98
C GLU A 270 -4.27 5.45 19.71
N TYR A 271 -3.83 5.91 18.53
CA TYR A 271 -4.20 5.27 17.25
C TYR A 271 -3.75 3.80 17.16
N LEU A 272 -2.53 3.49 17.60
CA LEU A 272 -2.01 2.12 17.63
C LEU A 272 -2.79 1.22 18.59
N ASN A 273 -3.33 1.76 19.68
CA ASN A 273 -4.12 1.01 20.66
C ASN A 273 -5.55 0.70 20.19
N PHE A 274 -6.11 1.45 19.22
CA PHE A 274 -7.38 1.05 18.58
C PHE A 274 -7.25 -0.24 17.77
N LEU A 275 -6.05 -0.57 17.27
CA LEU A 275 -5.78 -1.77 16.49
C LEU A 275 -5.50 -2.97 17.40
N LYS A 276 -6.32 -4.02 17.29
CA LYS A 276 -6.15 -5.24 18.09
C LYS A 276 -5.48 -6.33 17.30
N THR A 277 -4.38 -6.83 17.83
CA THR A 277 -3.61 -7.95 17.29
C THR A 277 -3.88 -9.22 18.12
N GLY A 278 -3.26 -10.35 17.77
CA GLY A 278 -3.37 -11.62 18.50
C GLY A 278 -4.70 -12.38 18.33
N VAL A 279 -5.72 -11.78 17.73
CA VAL A 279 -7.08 -12.36 17.59
C VAL A 279 -7.34 -13.07 16.25
N HIS A 280 -6.35 -13.10 15.36
CA HIS A 280 -6.42 -13.80 14.06
C HIS A 280 -6.81 -15.28 14.19
N ALA A 281 -6.42 -15.94 15.28
CA ALA A 281 -6.71 -17.36 15.53
C ALA A 281 -8.22 -17.66 15.68
N SER A 282 -9.04 -16.63 15.91
CA SER A 282 -10.50 -16.73 15.94
C SER A 282 -11.16 -16.41 14.59
N SER A 283 -10.41 -15.94 13.58
CA SER A 283 -10.93 -15.77 12.21
C SER A 283 -11.25 -17.13 11.59
N ILE A 284 -12.31 -17.19 10.78
CA ILE A 284 -12.73 -18.40 10.05
C ILE A 284 -12.34 -18.32 8.58
N TYR A 285 -12.01 -19.46 7.98
CA TYR A 285 -11.67 -19.54 6.55
C TYR A 285 -12.67 -20.43 5.81
N ILE A 286 -13.36 -19.85 4.82
CA ILE A 286 -14.28 -20.55 3.91
C ILE A 286 -13.60 -20.65 2.53
N PRO A 287 -13.12 -21.82 2.09
CA PRO A 287 -12.37 -21.95 0.83
C PRO A 287 -13.16 -21.50 -0.42
N THR A 288 -14.49 -21.71 -0.39
CA THR A 288 -15.43 -21.37 -1.47
C THR A 288 -15.87 -19.91 -1.49
N ALA A 289 -15.44 -19.09 -0.52
CA ALA A 289 -15.78 -17.67 -0.51
C ALA A 289 -15.08 -16.94 -1.66
N ASP A 290 -15.78 -16.00 -2.28
CA ASP A 290 -15.21 -15.13 -3.30
C ASP A 290 -14.59 -13.89 -2.68
N SER A 291 -15.13 -13.40 -1.57
CA SER A 291 -14.47 -12.37 -0.75
C SER A 291 -14.42 -12.74 0.72
N THR A 292 -13.35 -12.34 1.39
CA THR A 292 -13.17 -12.47 2.84
C THR A 292 -12.49 -11.22 3.36
N MET A 293 -13.16 -10.51 4.25
CA MET A 293 -12.61 -9.43 5.05
C MET A 293 -12.53 -9.87 6.50
N PHE A 294 -11.41 -9.62 7.15
CA PHE A 294 -11.25 -9.69 8.58
C PHE A 294 -10.66 -8.37 9.07
N PHE A 295 -11.17 -7.84 10.18
CA PHE A 295 -10.58 -6.70 10.85
C PHE A 295 -10.72 -6.84 12.36
N SER A 296 -9.77 -6.31 13.12
CA SER A 296 -9.81 -6.38 14.58
C SER A 296 -9.42 -5.06 15.26
N LEU A 297 -10.32 -4.59 16.11
CA LEU A 297 -10.20 -3.36 16.88
C LEU A 297 -10.29 -3.65 18.38
N ASP A 298 -9.60 -2.87 19.20
CA ASP A 298 -9.74 -2.96 20.65
C ASP A 298 -10.91 -2.11 21.12
N TYR A 299 -12.11 -2.67 20.98
CA TYR A 299 -13.34 -2.04 21.44
C TYR A 299 -13.35 -1.77 22.96
N GLN A 300 -12.53 -2.46 23.78
CA GLN A 300 -12.44 -2.16 25.21
C GLN A 300 -11.63 -0.87 25.44
N TYR A 301 -10.54 -0.70 24.69
CA TYR A 301 -9.78 0.55 24.67
C TYR A 301 -10.61 1.70 24.07
N ILE A 302 -11.26 1.50 22.92
CA ILE A 302 -12.15 2.50 22.30
C ILE A 302 -13.27 2.91 23.28
N ASN A 303 -13.92 1.96 23.97
CA ASN A 303 -14.97 2.29 24.94
C ASN A 303 -14.47 2.99 26.21
N LYS A 304 -13.17 2.86 26.54
CA LYS A 304 -12.55 3.63 27.62
C LYS A 304 -12.17 5.04 27.15
N PHE A 305 -11.63 5.15 25.95
CA PHE A 305 -11.24 6.40 25.30
C PHE A 305 -12.46 7.31 25.08
N CYS A 306 -13.52 6.76 24.46
CA CYS A 306 -14.81 7.42 24.22
C CYS A 306 -15.70 7.54 25.48
N LYS A 307 -15.08 7.78 26.64
CA LYS A 307 -15.73 8.40 27.81
C LYS A 307 -15.39 9.88 27.94
N GLY A 308 -14.37 10.36 27.22
CA GLY A 308 -14.08 11.79 27.06
C GLY A 308 -14.84 12.40 25.87
N GLU A 309 -14.81 13.73 25.79
CA GLU A 309 -15.42 14.50 24.71
C GLU A 309 -14.47 14.58 23.51
N VAL A 310 -14.53 13.59 22.61
CA VAL A 310 -13.73 13.58 21.37
C VAL A 310 -14.64 13.31 20.18
N GLU A 311 -14.59 14.17 19.16
CA GLU A 311 -15.56 14.23 18.05
C GLU A 311 -15.83 12.87 17.37
N TRP A 312 -14.78 12.14 17.02
CA TRP A 312 -14.89 10.85 16.34
C TRP A 312 -15.55 9.73 17.19
N CYS A 313 -15.69 9.93 18.50
CA CYS A 313 -16.43 9.02 19.37
C CYS A 313 -17.95 9.07 19.11
N GLU A 314 -18.49 10.14 18.53
CA GLU A 314 -19.92 10.20 18.16
C GLU A 314 -20.31 9.09 17.17
N GLN A 315 -19.41 8.73 16.25
CA GLN A 315 -19.59 7.60 15.33
C GLN A 315 -19.61 6.25 16.09
N TYR A 316 -18.76 6.10 17.10
CA TYR A 316 -18.74 4.91 17.96
C TYR A 316 -20.00 4.80 18.82
N HIS A 317 -20.48 5.90 19.42
CA HIS A 317 -21.76 5.91 20.14
C HIS A 317 -22.94 5.62 19.20
N SER A 318 -22.94 6.19 18.00
CA SER A 318 -23.94 5.92 16.96
C SER A 318 -23.95 4.45 16.54
N LEU A 319 -22.78 3.81 16.43
CA LEU A 319 -22.68 2.36 16.18
C LEU A 319 -23.31 1.53 17.32
N LYS A 320 -23.07 1.89 18.58
CA LYS A 320 -23.68 1.19 19.73
C LYS A 320 -25.20 1.29 19.73
N GLU A 321 -25.75 2.48 19.51
CA GLU A 321 -27.21 2.67 19.44
C GLU A 321 -27.82 2.05 18.17
N LEU A 322 -27.09 2.00 17.04
CA LEU A 322 -27.49 1.24 15.85
C LEU A 322 -27.59 -0.26 16.16
N VAL A 323 -26.57 -0.87 16.76
CA VAL A 323 -26.59 -2.30 17.15
C VAL A 323 -27.78 -2.59 18.07
N LYS A 324 -28.00 -1.76 19.08
CA LYS A 324 -29.11 -1.89 20.03
C LYS A 324 -30.47 -1.73 19.37
N ARG A 325 -30.63 -0.77 18.45
CA ARG A 325 -31.89 -0.53 17.72
C ARG A 325 -32.22 -1.64 16.72
N GLU A 326 -31.23 -2.15 15.99
CA GLU A 326 -31.48 -3.14 14.93
C GLU A 326 -31.45 -4.60 15.42
N THR A 327 -30.82 -4.89 16.57
CA THR A 327 -30.68 -6.27 17.07
C THR A 327 -31.20 -6.50 18.49
N GLY A 328 -31.53 -5.43 19.23
CA GLY A 328 -31.95 -5.51 20.64
C GLY A 328 -30.81 -5.71 21.64
N ILE A 329 -29.55 -5.62 21.20
CA ILE A 329 -28.35 -5.94 21.98
C ILE A 329 -27.69 -4.68 22.55
N ASP A 330 -27.51 -4.62 23.86
CA ASP A 330 -26.73 -3.57 24.51
C ASP A 330 -25.23 -3.86 24.29
N PHE A 331 -24.58 -3.08 23.42
CA PHE A 331 -23.18 -3.33 23.03
C PHE A 331 -22.24 -3.41 24.24
N ASP A 332 -22.43 -2.56 25.25
CA ASP A 332 -21.54 -2.48 26.42
C ASP A 332 -21.77 -3.64 27.41
N LYS A 333 -23.00 -4.15 27.53
CA LYS A 333 -23.36 -5.21 28.50
C LYS A 333 -23.37 -6.62 27.92
N ASP A 334 -23.94 -6.78 26.73
CA ASP A 334 -24.24 -8.09 26.14
C ASP A 334 -23.10 -8.60 25.23
N LEU A 335 -22.37 -7.69 24.58
CA LEU A 335 -21.35 -8.02 23.58
C LEU A 335 -19.92 -7.76 24.08
N LEU A 336 -19.58 -6.50 24.38
CA LEU A 336 -18.21 -6.05 24.67
C LEU A 336 -17.44 -6.85 25.74
N PRO A 337 -18.05 -7.36 26.84
CA PRO A 337 -17.32 -8.14 27.86
C PRO A 337 -16.86 -9.52 27.37
N TYR A 338 -17.45 -10.02 26.27
CA TYR A 338 -17.20 -11.37 25.74
C TYR A 338 -16.73 -11.36 24.28
N PHE A 339 -16.67 -10.19 23.66
CA PHE A 339 -16.22 -10.02 22.29
C PHE A 339 -14.69 -9.94 22.24
N ASN A 340 -14.05 -10.70 21.34
CA ASN A 340 -12.59 -10.68 21.25
C ASN A 340 -12.06 -9.42 20.52
N GLY A 341 -12.90 -8.72 19.74
CA GLY A 341 -12.57 -7.52 18.98
C GLY A 341 -12.40 -7.73 17.47
N GLY A 342 -12.38 -8.98 16.98
CA GLY A 342 -12.26 -9.30 15.55
C GLY A 342 -13.61 -9.58 14.89
N ILE A 343 -13.81 -9.13 13.65
CA ILE A 343 -15.02 -9.39 12.84
C ILE A 343 -14.60 -10.02 11.52
N ASN A 344 -15.39 -11.00 11.04
CA ASN A 344 -15.21 -11.59 9.72
C ASN A 344 -16.44 -11.25 8.88
N ILE A 345 -16.24 -10.75 7.67
CA ILE A 345 -17.27 -10.53 6.66
C ILE A 345 -16.86 -11.36 5.44
N ILE A 346 -17.72 -12.28 5.04
CA ILE A 346 -17.45 -13.23 3.96
C ILE A 346 -18.58 -13.13 2.95
N SER A 347 -18.25 -13.09 1.67
CA SER A 347 -19.25 -13.20 0.60
C SER A 347 -18.90 -14.26 -0.42
N GLN A 348 -19.93 -14.77 -1.08
CA GLN A 348 -19.85 -15.69 -2.19
C GLN A 348 -20.79 -15.18 -3.29
N ASP A 349 -20.29 -15.12 -4.51
CA ASP A 349 -21.05 -14.66 -5.67
C ASP A 349 -22.21 -15.62 -5.92
N SER A 350 -23.42 -15.07 -6.01
CA SER A 350 -24.64 -15.85 -6.13
C SER A 350 -25.64 -15.08 -6.99
N THR A 351 -26.68 -15.79 -7.45
CA THR A 351 -27.79 -15.15 -8.17
C THR A 351 -28.70 -14.33 -7.24
N SER A 352 -28.39 -14.21 -5.94
CA SER A 352 -29.21 -13.46 -4.97
C SER A 352 -28.86 -11.97 -4.98
N SER A 353 -29.88 -11.13 -5.14
CA SER A 353 -29.74 -9.71 -5.50
C SER A 353 -29.53 -8.77 -4.31
N PHE A 354 -28.72 -9.15 -3.32
CA PHE A 354 -28.41 -8.29 -2.16
C PHE A 354 -27.43 -7.18 -2.55
N GLY A 355 -27.92 -6.14 -3.25
CA GLY A 355 -27.16 -4.92 -3.56
C GLY A 355 -25.83 -5.16 -4.30
N GLY A 356 -25.70 -6.25 -5.06
CA GLY A 356 -24.45 -6.63 -5.75
C GLY A 356 -23.40 -7.35 -4.89
N PHE A 357 -23.69 -7.67 -3.62
CA PHE A 357 -22.81 -8.43 -2.72
C PHE A 357 -23.00 -9.96 -2.78
N GLY A 358 -24.09 -10.44 -3.40
CA GLY A 358 -24.43 -11.87 -3.45
C GLY A 358 -24.82 -12.44 -2.08
N ASP A 359 -24.38 -13.66 -1.80
CA ASP A 359 -24.55 -14.29 -0.50
C ASP A 359 -23.51 -13.76 0.49
N ALA A 360 -23.94 -13.29 1.65
CA ALA A 360 -23.10 -12.66 2.66
C ALA A 360 -23.26 -13.32 4.04
N LEU A 361 -22.15 -13.38 4.78
CA LEU A 361 -22.02 -13.91 6.13
C LEU A 361 -21.12 -12.99 6.98
N VAL A 362 -21.67 -12.50 8.08
CA VAL A 362 -20.91 -11.89 9.17
C VAL A 362 -20.71 -12.94 10.26
N PHE A 363 -19.47 -13.11 10.72
CA PHE A 363 -19.13 -13.93 11.88
C PHE A 363 -18.42 -13.10 12.95
N VAL A 364 -18.99 -13.12 14.15
CA VAL A 364 -18.55 -12.39 15.33
C VAL A 364 -18.01 -13.40 16.36
N PRO A 365 -16.68 -13.63 16.40
CA PRO A 365 -16.05 -14.51 17.37
C PRO A 365 -16.19 -14.01 18.82
N MET A 366 -16.46 -14.93 19.73
CA MET A 366 -16.76 -14.69 21.14
C MET A 366 -15.86 -15.53 22.05
N THR A 367 -15.44 -14.98 23.18
CA THR A 367 -14.51 -15.64 24.13
C THR A 367 -15.21 -16.55 25.14
N ASN A 368 -16.51 -16.39 25.36
CA ASN A 368 -17.28 -17.12 26.37
C ASN A 368 -18.47 -17.89 25.75
N PRO A 369 -18.35 -19.22 25.51
CA PRO A 369 -19.39 -20.03 24.88
C PRO A 369 -20.77 -19.97 25.54
N ALA A 370 -20.84 -19.89 26.88
CA ALA A 370 -22.11 -19.83 27.61
C ALA A 370 -22.87 -18.51 27.36
N LYS A 371 -22.15 -17.43 27.05
CA LYS A 371 -22.75 -16.13 26.73
C LYS A 371 -23.23 -16.04 25.28
N ILE A 372 -22.70 -16.87 24.37
CA ILE A 372 -23.13 -16.91 22.97
C ILE A 372 -24.61 -17.31 22.86
N GLU A 373 -25.04 -18.41 23.51
CA GLU A 373 -26.46 -18.81 23.49
C GLU A 373 -27.36 -17.77 24.18
N THR A 374 -26.86 -17.08 25.21
CA THR A 374 -27.60 -15.97 25.86
C THR A 374 -27.83 -14.82 24.88
N LEU A 375 -26.76 -14.37 24.21
CA LEU A 375 -26.79 -13.30 23.21
C LEU A 375 -27.72 -13.66 22.04
N TRP A 376 -27.58 -14.87 21.49
CA TRP A 376 -28.45 -15.37 20.42
C TRP A 376 -29.93 -15.41 20.83
N ASN A 377 -30.24 -15.84 22.06
CA ASN A 377 -31.61 -15.84 22.57
C ASN A 377 -32.17 -14.42 22.77
N ASN A 378 -31.34 -13.44 23.14
CA ASN A 378 -31.76 -12.04 23.22
C ASN A 378 -32.09 -11.48 21.83
N MET A 379 -31.20 -11.68 20.84
CA MET A 379 -31.47 -11.33 19.44
C MET A 379 -32.76 -12.00 18.96
N LYS A 380 -32.90 -13.31 19.18
CA LYS A 380 -34.09 -14.09 18.79
C LYS A 380 -35.37 -13.46 19.32
N LYS A 381 -35.44 -13.15 20.63
CA LYS A 381 -36.62 -12.53 21.25
C LYS A 381 -36.95 -11.18 20.62
N PHE A 382 -35.93 -10.36 20.34
CA PHE A 382 -36.10 -9.07 19.67
C PHE A 382 -36.68 -9.22 18.25
N PHE A 383 -36.05 -10.04 17.41
CA PHE A 383 -36.52 -10.30 16.03
C PHE A 383 -37.90 -10.98 16.01
N GLN A 384 -38.18 -11.89 16.95
CA GLN A 384 -39.48 -12.52 17.11
C GLN A 384 -40.56 -11.48 17.44
N ALA A 385 -40.30 -10.54 18.36
CA ALA A 385 -41.24 -9.47 18.69
C ALA A 385 -41.46 -8.49 17.51
N LYS A 386 -40.41 -8.16 16.76
CA LYS A 386 -40.45 -7.24 15.60
C LYS A 386 -41.19 -7.87 14.39
N TYR A 387 -41.01 -9.15 14.10
CA TYR A 387 -41.43 -9.76 12.82
C TYR A 387 -42.47 -10.90 12.88
N SER A 388 -42.83 -11.44 14.06
CA SER A 388 -43.80 -12.57 14.11
C SER A 388 -45.21 -12.21 13.65
N LYS A 389 -45.68 -10.97 13.93
CA LYS A 389 -47.04 -10.52 13.57
C LYS A 389 -47.31 -10.54 12.06
N SER A 390 -46.27 -10.43 11.24
CA SER A 390 -46.34 -10.39 9.78
C SER A 390 -45.94 -11.71 9.10
N LYS A 391 -45.79 -12.81 9.86
CA LYS A 391 -45.24 -14.10 9.38
C LYS A 391 -43.82 -13.99 8.78
N LYS A 392 -43.10 -12.90 9.08
CA LYS A 392 -41.73 -12.62 8.62
C LYS A 392 -40.67 -13.15 9.58
N PHE A 393 -40.98 -14.18 10.36
CA PHE A 393 -40.08 -14.79 11.35
C PHE A 393 -40.31 -16.30 11.44
N GLY A 394 -39.25 -17.06 11.69
CA GLY A 394 -39.36 -18.47 12.05
C GLY A 394 -38.04 -19.07 12.56
N GLU A 395 -38.07 -20.36 12.85
CA GLU A 395 -36.92 -21.12 13.33
C GLU A 395 -36.65 -22.33 12.44
N GLU A 396 -35.38 -22.68 12.27
CA GLU A 396 -34.96 -23.87 11.53
C GLU A 396 -33.59 -24.36 12.04
N LYS A 397 -33.06 -25.44 11.45
CA LYS A 397 -31.69 -25.87 11.67
C LYS A 397 -30.86 -25.65 10.42
N ILE A 398 -29.70 -25.02 10.56
CA ILE A 398 -28.70 -24.92 9.50
C ILE A 398 -27.59 -25.91 9.85
N GLY A 399 -27.58 -27.05 9.15
CA GLY A 399 -26.81 -28.23 9.57
C GLY A 399 -27.37 -28.78 10.90
N SER A 400 -26.52 -28.93 11.90
CA SER A 400 -26.91 -29.36 13.25
C SER A 400 -27.32 -28.20 14.18
N ASN A 401 -27.02 -26.95 13.82
CA ASN A 401 -27.11 -25.79 14.72
C ASN A 401 -28.49 -25.14 14.68
N LYS A 402 -28.93 -24.64 15.85
CA LYS A 402 -30.18 -23.84 15.97
C LYS A 402 -30.03 -22.55 15.17
N SER A 403 -31.06 -22.16 14.44
CA SER A 403 -31.12 -20.91 13.71
C SER A 403 -32.51 -20.29 13.81
N PHE A 404 -32.58 -18.96 13.87
CA PHE A 404 -33.80 -18.24 13.53
C PHE A 404 -33.59 -17.49 12.22
N TRP A 405 -34.68 -17.18 11.56
CA TRP A 405 -34.68 -16.35 10.36
C TRP A 405 -35.75 -15.28 10.46
N PHE A 406 -35.51 -14.17 9.78
CA PHE A 406 -36.48 -13.09 9.60
C PHE A 406 -36.43 -12.57 8.17
N ILE A 407 -37.51 -11.91 7.74
CA ILE A 407 -37.56 -11.19 6.47
C ILE A 407 -37.60 -9.70 6.80
N ASP A 408 -36.65 -8.94 6.28
CA ASP A 408 -36.55 -7.50 6.56
C ASP A 408 -37.60 -6.68 5.78
N GLU A 409 -37.43 -5.36 5.79
CA GLU A 409 -38.29 -4.42 5.07
C GLU A 409 -38.08 -4.50 3.54
N ASN A 410 -36.85 -4.80 3.11
CA ASN A 410 -36.45 -5.01 1.71
C ASN A 410 -36.85 -6.39 1.14
N GLN A 411 -37.60 -7.20 1.91
CA GLN A 411 -37.99 -8.58 1.60
C GLN A 411 -36.82 -9.59 1.52
N MET A 412 -35.64 -9.22 2.04
CA MET A 412 -34.49 -10.10 2.15
C MET A 412 -34.63 -11.01 3.37
N ARG A 413 -34.41 -12.32 3.19
CA ARG A 413 -34.43 -13.30 4.29
C ARG A 413 -33.03 -13.40 4.90
N PHE A 414 -32.93 -13.12 6.18
CA PHE A 414 -31.71 -13.25 6.99
C PHE A 414 -31.84 -14.40 7.98
N PHE A 415 -30.70 -15.00 8.31
CA PHE A 415 -30.54 -16.13 9.21
C PHE A 415 -29.53 -15.76 10.30
N VAL A 416 -29.80 -16.14 11.54
CA VAL A 416 -28.87 -15.97 12.67
C VAL A 416 -28.72 -17.30 13.39
N SER A 417 -27.48 -17.76 13.49
CA SER A 417 -27.09 -19.01 14.15
C SER A 417 -25.88 -18.77 15.06
N TYR A 418 -25.48 -19.80 15.81
CA TYR A 418 -24.33 -19.73 16.71
C TYR A 418 -23.70 -21.10 16.89
N ASP A 419 -22.44 -21.11 17.32
CA ASP A 419 -21.79 -22.28 17.91
C ASP A 419 -20.85 -21.85 19.05
N LYS A 420 -19.96 -22.74 19.51
CA LYS A 420 -19.00 -22.45 20.59
C LYS A 420 -17.97 -21.35 20.29
N ARG A 421 -17.85 -20.89 19.03
CA ARG A 421 -16.86 -19.91 18.56
C ARG A 421 -17.42 -18.51 18.43
N GLY A 422 -18.71 -18.36 18.13
CA GLY A 422 -19.33 -17.04 17.95
C GLY A 422 -20.74 -17.06 17.37
N ILE A 423 -21.20 -15.86 17.01
CA ILE A 423 -22.48 -15.61 16.32
C ILE A 423 -22.23 -15.55 14.81
N TYR A 424 -23.14 -16.15 14.05
CA TYR A 424 -23.17 -16.16 12.58
C TYR A 424 -24.45 -15.47 12.12
N ALA A 425 -24.36 -14.49 11.24
CA ALA A 425 -25.51 -13.81 10.64
C ALA A 425 -25.32 -13.65 9.13
N GLY A 426 -26.30 -14.03 8.31
CA GLY A 426 -26.16 -13.98 6.85
C GLY A 426 -27.49 -14.15 6.11
N ASN A 427 -27.48 -13.99 4.79
CA ASN A 427 -28.68 -14.09 3.92
C ASN A 427 -28.84 -15.47 3.23
N SER A 428 -27.88 -16.39 3.42
CA SER A 428 -27.84 -17.67 2.70
C SER A 428 -27.58 -18.85 3.63
N THR A 429 -28.46 -19.85 3.58
CA THR A 429 -28.29 -21.11 4.33
C THR A 429 -27.08 -21.92 3.88
N VAL A 430 -26.67 -21.78 2.60
CA VAL A 430 -25.48 -22.44 2.05
C VAL A 430 -24.22 -21.84 2.66
N LEU A 431 -24.06 -20.51 2.59
CA LEU A 431 -22.88 -19.84 3.14
C LEU A 431 -22.84 -19.93 4.68
N MET A 432 -23.99 -19.84 5.36
CA MET A 432 -24.11 -20.10 6.81
C MET A 432 -23.64 -21.53 7.16
N LYS A 433 -24.06 -22.55 6.41
CA LYS A 433 -23.61 -23.95 6.62
C LYS A 433 -22.10 -24.08 6.41
N SER A 434 -21.55 -23.42 5.39
CA SER A 434 -20.10 -23.38 5.14
C SER A 434 -19.34 -22.70 6.28
N GLY A 435 -19.84 -21.59 6.84
CA GLY A 435 -19.23 -20.91 7.98
C GLY A 435 -19.28 -21.73 9.28
N LEU A 436 -20.39 -22.42 9.54
CA LEU A 436 -20.52 -23.35 10.67
C LEU A 436 -19.61 -24.58 10.52
N ALA A 437 -19.35 -25.03 9.29
CA ALA A 437 -18.41 -26.13 9.00
C ALA A 437 -16.94 -25.69 8.81
N ALA A 438 -16.66 -24.39 8.75
CA ALA A 438 -15.32 -23.85 8.50
C ALA A 438 -14.34 -24.17 9.63
N ASN A 439 -13.05 -24.26 9.31
CA ASN A 439 -11.99 -24.21 10.30
C ASN A 439 -11.62 -22.75 10.62
N THR A 440 -10.93 -22.52 11.74
CA THR A 440 -10.23 -21.24 11.95
C THR A 440 -9.07 -21.11 10.95
N VAL A 441 -8.62 -19.88 10.68
CA VAL A 441 -7.48 -19.60 9.80
C VAL A 441 -6.24 -20.41 10.20
N THR A 442 -5.93 -20.48 11.50
CA THR A 442 -4.81 -21.26 12.07
C THR A 442 -4.91 -22.78 11.88
N GLN A 443 -6.12 -23.29 11.65
CA GLN A 443 -6.42 -24.70 11.36
C GLN A 443 -6.70 -24.97 9.87
N SER A 444 -6.53 -23.95 9.02
CA SER A 444 -6.68 -24.10 7.57
C SER A 444 -5.51 -24.88 6.98
N LYS A 445 -5.80 -25.67 5.94
CA LYS A 445 -4.78 -26.32 5.09
C LYS A 445 -4.28 -25.39 3.97
N SER A 446 -4.81 -24.17 3.86
CA SER A 446 -4.35 -23.18 2.88
C SER A 446 -3.00 -22.60 3.33
N SER A 447 -1.94 -22.87 2.56
CA SER A 447 -0.59 -22.34 2.82
C SER A 447 -0.61 -20.81 2.93
N ARG A 448 -1.11 -20.12 1.91
CA ARG A 448 -1.17 -18.64 1.86
C ARG A 448 -1.75 -18.01 3.13
N TYR A 449 -2.86 -18.53 3.65
CA TYR A 449 -3.49 -17.97 4.85
C TYR A 449 -2.69 -18.31 6.12
N LYS A 450 -2.12 -19.52 6.19
CA LYS A 450 -1.32 -19.98 7.34
C LYS A 450 0.05 -19.31 7.42
N ASP A 451 0.67 -19.01 6.28
CA ASP A 451 2.03 -18.50 6.18
C ASP A 451 2.09 -16.97 6.34
N ILE A 452 0.99 -16.26 6.00
CA ILE A 452 0.90 -14.80 6.07
C ILE A 452 0.26 -14.31 7.38
N ILE A 453 -0.79 -14.98 7.86
CA ILE A 453 -1.62 -14.45 8.95
C ILE A 453 -1.08 -14.92 10.30
N ASN A 454 -0.71 -13.97 11.14
CA ASN A 454 0.01 -14.20 12.39
C ASN A 454 -0.54 -13.34 13.54
N ASP A 455 0.12 -13.39 14.69
CA ASP A 455 -0.25 -12.67 15.90
C ASP A 455 -0.18 -11.13 15.78
N LYS A 456 0.42 -10.58 14.74
CA LYS A 456 0.50 -9.14 14.45
C LYS A 456 -0.56 -8.67 13.46
N THR A 457 -1.22 -9.57 12.73
CA THR A 457 -2.26 -9.23 11.76
C THR A 457 -3.48 -8.64 12.45
N PHE A 458 -3.94 -7.47 11.98
CA PHE A 458 -5.19 -6.83 12.44
C PHE A 458 -6.20 -6.56 11.31
N TYR A 459 -5.80 -6.70 10.05
CA TYR A 459 -6.67 -6.54 8.88
C TYR A 459 -6.30 -7.52 7.78
N ILE A 460 -7.31 -8.07 7.10
CA ILE A 460 -7.19 -8.89 5.90
C ILE A 460 -8.36 -8.54 4.98
N LEU A 461 -8.10 -8.45 3.69
CA LEU A 461 -9.11 -8.40 2.63
C LEU A 461 -8.62 -9.24 1.45
N ASN A 462 -9.34 -10.32 1.15
CA ASN A 462 -9.20 -11.10 -0.07
C ASN A 462 -10.46 -10.90 -0.91
N ILE A 463 -10.30 -10.49 -2.16
CA ILE A 463 -11.38 -10.40 -3.15
C ILE A 463 -10.92 -11.13 -4.42
N LYS A 464 -11.51 -12.30 -4.70
CA LYS A 464 -11.40 -12.99 -5.98
C LYS A 464 -12.33 -12.33 -7.01
N LYS A 465 -12.03 -12.53 -8.29
CA LYS A 465 -12.85 -12.05 -9.40
C LYS A 465 -14.31 -12.52 -9.27
N SER A 466 -15.19 -11.56 -8.97
CA SER A 466 -16.60 -11.72 -8.64
C SER A 466 -17.40 -10.48 -9.04
N SER A 467 -18.73 -10.56 -9.02
CA SER A 467 -19.65 -9.43 -9.13
C SER A 467 -19.31 -8.31 -8.15
N PHE A 468 -18.98 -8.65 -6.91
CA PHE A 468 -18.57 -7.71 -5.86
C PHE A 468 -17.31 -6.91 -6.24
N LEU A 469 -16.27 -7.57 -6.78
CA LEU A 469 -15.07 -6.87 -7.28
C LEU A 469 -15.41 -5.87 -8.38
N ASN A 470 -16.27 -6.27 -9.33
CA ASN A 470 -16.71 -5.40 -10.40
C ASN A 470 -17.48 -4.18 -9.86
N MET A 471 -18.37 -4.39 -8.88
CA MET A 471 -19.15 -3.31 -8.27
C MET A 471 -18.26 -2.32 -7.50
N PHE A 472 -17.36 -2.82 -6.64
CA PHE A 472 -16.44 -1.98 -5.86
C PHE A 472 -15.63 -1.05 -6.76
N ILE A 473 -15.12 -1.57 -7.88
CA ILE A 473 -14.33 -0.76 -8.81
C ILE A 473 -15.21 0.12 -9.71
N GLN A 474 -16.43 -0.30 -10.06
CA GLN A 474 -17.38 0.57 -10.76
C GLN A 474 -17.75 1.79 -9.91
N MET A 475 -18.00 1.61 -8.60
CA MET A 475 -18.23 2.73 -7.68
C MET A 475 -17.02 3.67 -7.61
N GLY A 476 -15.80 3.13 -7.50
CA GLY A 476 -14.57 3.93 -7.52
C GLY A 476 -14.34 4.66 -8.85
N ALA A 477 -14.57 4.00 -9.98
CA ALA A 477 -14.40 4.56 -11.31
C ALA A 477 -15.44 5.66 -11.62
N GLN A 478 -16.68 5.47 -11.20
CA GLN A 478 -17.74 6.48 -11.29
C GLN A 478 -17.42 7.70 -10.42
N ALA A 479 -16.97 7.48 -9.17
CA ALA A 479 -16.56 8.57 -8.27
C ALA A 479 -15.36 9.38 -8.80
N GLN A 480 -14.52 8.77 -9.65
CA GLN A 480 -13.37 9.43 -10.30
C GLN A 480 -13.63 9.86 -11.76
N GLY A 481 -14.85 9.67 -12.29
CA GLY A 481 -15.21 10.05 -13.66
C GLY A 481 -14.42 9.34 -14.77
N ASN A 482 -13.76 8.21 -14.48
CA ASN A 482 -12.85 7.56 -15.42
C ASN A 482 -13.51 6.37 -16.14
N SER A 483 -13.93 6.58 -17.39
CA SER A 483 -14.58 5.58 -18.23
C SER A 483 -13.67 4.43 -18.68
N ASN A 484 -12.35 4.58 -18.62
CA ASN A 484 -11.40 3.59 -19.15
C ASN A 484 -11.10 2.42 -18.19
N VAL A 485 -11.57 2.50 -16.94
CA VAL A 485 -11.28 1.52 -15.88
C VAL A 485 -11.82 0.11 -16.20
N ALA A 486 -12.87 0.00 -17.02
CA ALA A 486 -13.49 -1.27 -17.39
C ALA A 486 -12.52 -2.29 -18.06
N GLY A 487 -11.51 -1.82 -18.80
CA GLY A 487 -10.51 -2.69 -19.43
C GLY A 487 -9.60 -3.37 -18.40
N LEU A 488 -9.24 -2.66 -17.34
CA LEU A 488 -8.43 -3.17 -16.22
C LEU A 488 -9.28 -4.08 -15.32
N VAL A 489 -10.51 -3.67 -14.97
CA VAL A 489 -11.46 -4.45 -14.15
C VAL A 489 -11.64 -5.87 -14.68
N ASN A 490 -11.89 -6.00 -15.99
CA ASN A 490 -12.09 -7.30 -16.63
C ASN A 490 -10.88 -8.24 -16.52
N ARG A 491 -9.70 -7.71 -16.24
CA ARG A 491 -8.43 -8.44 -16.15
C ARG A 491 -8.01 -8.75 -14.72
N LEU A 492 -8.57 -8.11 -13.70
CA LEU A 492 -8.25 -8.42 -12.31
C LEU A 492 -8.62 -9.87 -11.96
N GLY A 493 -7.75 -10.53 -11.19
CA GLY A 493 -7.89 -11.93 -10.78
C GLY A 493 -8.22 -12.10 -9.30
N GLU A 494 -7.32 -11.63 -8.45
CA GLU A 494 -7.44 -11.63 -6.99
C GLU A 494 -6.80 -10.32 -6.48
N ILE A 495 -7.47 -9.64 -5.55
CA ILE A 495 -6.88 -8.59 -4.72
C ILE A 495 -6.71 -9.20 -3.34
N PHE A 496 -5.48 -9.24 -2.83
CA PHE A 496 -5.17 -9.72 -1.50
C PHE A 496 -4.42 -8.64 -0.72
N LEU A 497 -5.00 -8.21 0.37
CA LEU A 497 -4.53 -7.12 1.22
C LEU A 497 -4.46 -7.64 2.65
N TYR A 498 -3.37 -7.37 3.37
CA TYR A 498 -3.30 -7.61 4.82
C TYR A 498 -2.47 -6.52 5.49
N SER A 499 -2.77 -6.28 6.78
CA SER A 499 -2.07 -5.28 7.57
C SER A 499 -1.68 -5.83 8.94
N GLU A 500 -0.49 -5.46 9.40
CA GLU A 500 0.08 -5.89 10.66
C GLU A 500 0.48 -4.70 11.52
N LYS A 501 0.43 -4.87 12.84
CA LYS A 501 1.00 -3.93 13.82
C LYS A 501 2.08 -4.66 14.62
N ASN A 502 3.31 -4.17 14.52
CA ASN A 502 4.47 -4.66 15.26
C ASN A 502 5.00 -3.49 16.11
N ASP A 503 4.62 -3.45 17.38
CA ASP A 503 4.81 -2.30 18.29
C ASP A 503 4.32 -0.97 17.68
N ASN A 504 5.26 -0.07 17.37
CA ASN A 504 5.06 1.26 16.79
C ASN A 504 5.19 1.28 15.25
N PHE A 505 5.15 0.12 14.60
CA PHE A 505 5.24 -0.03 13.15
C PHE A 505 3.96 -0.67 12.60
N ILE A 506 3.31 0.01 11.64
CA ILE A 506 2.19 -0.55 10.88
C ILE A 506 2.69 -0.90 9.48
N SER A 507 2.37 -2.10 9.00
CA SER A 507 2.55 -2.51 7.61
C SER A 507 1.20 -2.74 6.93
N LEU A 508 1.16 -2.50 5.63
CA LEU A 508 0.09 -2.82 4.71
C LEU A 508 0.73 -3.50 3.49
N ASN A 509 0.27 -4.70 3.17
CA ASN A 509 0.77 -5.51 2.07
C ASN A 509 -0.38 -5.82 1.13
N LEU A 510 -0.27 -5.36 -0.11
CA LEU A 510 -1.28 -5.47 -1.17
C LEU A 510 -0.69 -6.25 -2.34
N GLU A 511 -1.36 -7.30 -2.77
CA GLU A 511 -1.09 -8.04 -4.00
C GLU A 511 -2.30 -7.96 -4.93
N ILE A 512 -2.06 -7.60 -6.18
CA ILE A 512 -3.08 -7.51 -7.23
C ILE A 512 -2.68 -8.44 -8.37
N GLU A 513 -3.41 -9.53 -8.56
CA GLU A 513 -3.27 -10.39 -9.74
C GLU A 513 -3.96 -9.76 -10.95
N ILE A 514 -3.24 -9.62 -12.07
CA ILE A 514 -3.74 -9.06 -13.32
C ILE A 514 -3.51 -10.08 -14.43
N LYS A 515 -4.60 -10.55 -15.02
CA LYS A 515 -4.59 -11.51 -16.12
C LYS A 515 -4.12 -10.82 -17.40
N GLU A 516 -3.43 -11.59 -18.24
CA GLU A 516 -2.94 -11.11 -19.53
C GLU A 516 -4.08 -10.51 -20.35
N ALA A 517 -3.78 -9.44 -21.09
CA ALA A 517 -4.71 -8.97 -22.10
C ALA A 517 -4.85 -10.05 -23.16
N LYS A 518 -6.07 -10.58 -23.37
CA LYS A 518 -6.33 -11.45 -24.53
C LYS A 518 -5.94 -10.66 -25.78
N SER A 519 -4.95 -11.16 -26.52
CA SER A 519 -4.62 -10.58 -27.82
C SER A 519 -5.87 -10.59 -28.69
N LYS A 520 -6.23 -9.41 -29.23
CA LYS A 520 -7.19 -9.36 -30.34
C LYS A 520 -6.50 -10.09 -31.49
N LYS A 521 -7.00 -11.28 -31.81
CA LYS A 521 -6.69 -12.00 -33.05
C LYS A 521 -7.42 -11.36 -34.21
#